data_AF-A0A1F5I265-F1
#
_entry.id   AF-A0A1F5I265-F1
#
_cell.length_a   1.000
_cell.length_b   1.000
_cell.length_c   1.000
_cell.angle_alpha   90.00
_cell.angle_beta   90.00
_cell.angle_gamma   90.00
#
_symmetry.space_group_name_H-M   'P 1'
#
loop_
_entity.id
_entity.type
_entity.pdbx_description
1 polymer ?
#
loop_
_entity_poly.entity_id
_entity_poly.type
_entity_poly.pdbx_seq_one_letter_code
_entity_poly.pdbx_strand_id
1 'polypeptide(L)'
;MINLTLLRSKFKFIILGAAVILIIIAAIVISYFGGKSETPRNQASTSIAPNAIAPPQTKSENLSENIKVIRKKIIDSQIANRNGDIVLYESENYQIEYIPTPDVFFVRIFRDPASNYKKEAQEWFLKFGLKQQELCNLPVRFLLTSFELRKSNPSFTSLPDNCDAPTLKKSK
;
A
#
# COMPACT_ATOMS: atom_id res chain seq x y z
N MET A 1 56.66 31.48 -36.38
CA MET A 1 55.67 32.58 -36.40
C MET A 1 54.30 31.98 -36.70
N ILE A 2 53.42 31.87 -35.70
CA ILE A 2 52.09 31.26 -35.87
C ILE A 2 51.13 32.36 -36.35
N ASN A 3 50.43 32.11 -37.45
CA ASN A 3 49.63 33.08 -38.19
C ASN A 3 48.28 33.33 -37.45
N LEU A 4 48.16 34.47 -36.77
CA LEU A 4 47.05 34.81 -35.86
C LEU A 4 45.66 34.95 -36.55
N THR A 5 45.60 35.02 -37.87
CA THR A 5 44.35 35.25 -38.62
C THR A 5 43.48 34.00 -38.77
N LEU A 6 44.06 32.79 -38.79
CA LEU A 6 43.28 31.55 -38.91
C LEU A 6 42.59 31.15 -37.59
N LEU A 7 43.16 31.57 -36.45
CA LEU A 7 42.66 31.25 -35.11
C LEU A 7 41.34 31.99 -34.78
N ARG A 8 41.17 33.21 -35.30
CA ARG A 8 40.01 34.08 -35.02
C ARG A 8 38.70 33.58 -35.64
N SER A 9 38.77 32.81 -36.73
CA SER A 9 37.58 32.24 -37.40
C SER A 9 37.04 31.01 -36.67
N LYS A 10 37.92 30.08 -36.26
CA LYS A 10 37.51 28.87 -35.54
C LYS A 10 37.06 29.15 -34.10
N PHE A 11 37.54 30.22 -33.48
CA PHE A 11 37.13 30.60 -32.12
C PHE A 11 35.64 30.97 -32.03
N LYS A 12 35.04 31.55 -33.08
CA LYS A 12 33.61 31.89 -33.10
C LYS A 12 32.72 30.66 -33.01
N PHE A 13 33.08 29.56 -33.69
CA PHE A 13 32.33 28.31 -33.65
C PHE A 13 32.48 27.57 -32.31
N ILE A 14 33.67 27.66 -31.69
CA ILE A 14 33.91 27.08 -30.36
C ILE A 14 33.11 27.82 -29.28
N ILE A 15 33.06 29.15 -29.33
CA ILE A 15 32.25 29.95 -28.41
C ILE A 15 30.76 29.64 -28.57
N LEU A 16 30.27 29.52 -29.81
CA LEU A 16 28.86 29.20 -30.08
C LEU A 16 28.49 27.80 -29.55
N GLY A 17 29.36 26.81 -29.75
CA GLY A 17 29.15 25.45 -29.24
C GLY A 17 29.15 25.38 -27.71
N ALA A 18 30.08 26.09 -27.05
CA ALA A 18 30.14 26.14 -25.59
C ALA A 18 28.89 26.81 -24.98
N ALA A 19 28.35 27.86 -25.62
CA ALA A 19 27.12 28.51 -25.18
C ALA A 19 25.90 27.58 -25.25
N VAL A 20 25.77 26.79 -26.31
CA VAL A 20 24.66 25.82 -26.45
C VAL A 20 24.75 24.72 -25.39
N ILE A 21 25.94 24.19 -25.11
CA ILE A 21 26.13 23.17 -24.07
C ILE A 21 25.77 23.71 -22.68
N LEU A 22 26.15 24.95 -22.36
CA LEU A 22 25.78 25.60 -21.09
C LEU A 22 24.26 25.75 -20.92
N ILE A 23 23.54 26.08 -22.00
CA ILE A 23 22.08 26.20 -21.97
C ILE A 23 21.43 24.84 -21.72
N ILE A 24 21.94 23.76 -22.32
CA ILE A 24 21.43 22.40 -22.10
C ILE A 24 21.66 21.96 -20.65
N ILE A 25 22.85 22.21 -20.09
CA ILE A 25 23.14 21.87 -18.69
C ILE A 25 22.23 22.67 -17.74
N ALA A 26 22.02 23.96 -17.99
CA ALA A 26 21.12 24.79 -17.19
C ALA A 26 19.67 24.27 -17.24
N ALA A 27 19.18 23.85 -18.41
CA ALA A 27 17.85 23.26 -18.56
C ALA A 27 17.70 21.95 -17.78
N ILE A 28 18.73 21.10 -17.79
CA ILE A 28 18.77 19.85 -17.02
C ILE A 28 18.72 20.15 -15.52
N VAL A 29 19.54 21.08 -15.03
CA VAL A 29 19.57 21.46 -13.61
C VAL A 29 18.22 22.03 -13.15
N ILE A 30 17.59 22.90 -13.96
CA ILE A 30 16.26 23.44 -13.65
C ILE A 30 15.21 22.32 -13.61
N SER A 31 15.29 21.33 -14.49
CA SER A 31 14.36 20.20 -14.50
C SER A 31 14.53 19.28 -13.28
N TYR A 32 15.76 19.09 -12.79
CA TYR A 32 16.02 18.31 -11.58
C TYR A 32 15.70 19.05 -10.26
N PHE A 33 15.81 20.38 -10.22
CA PHE A 33 15.59 21.16 -8.99
C PHE A 33 14.25 21.91 -8.92
N GLY A 34 13.47 21.96 -10.00
CA GLY A 34 12.21 22.72 -10.09
C GLY A 34 10.97 22.07 -9.46
N GLY A 35 11.11 21.14 -8.53
CA GLY A 35 10.00 20.31 -8.05
C GLY A 35 9.86 20.23 -6.53
N LYS A 36 9.50 21.35 -5.88
CA LYS A 36 8.67 21.42 -4.65
C LYS A 36 8.47 22.89 -4.24
N SER A 37 7.56 23.59 -4.91
CA SER A 37 6.96 24.79 -4.33
C SER A 37 6.02 24.33 -3.22
N GLU A 38 6.43 24.56 -1.98
CA GLU A 38 5.55 24.41 -0.83
C GLU A 38 4.44 25.45 -0.91
N THR A 39 3.24 24.99 -1.22
CA THR A 39 2.01 25.78 -1.14
C THR A 39 1.84 26.29 0.30
N PRO A 40 1.52 27.59 0.52
CA PRO A 40 1.21 28.12 1.84
C PRO A 40 0.02 27.36 2.43
N ARG A 41 0.29 26.60 3.50
CA ARG A 41 -0.73 25.88 4.28
C ARG A 41 -1.53 26.91 5.08
N ASN A 42 -2.62 27.40 4.48
CA ASN A 42 -3.65 28.12 5.21
C ASN A 42 -4.13 27.25 6.39
N GLN A 43 -3.82 27.72 7.60
CA GLN A 43 -4.37 27.24 8.85
C GLN A 43 -5.87 27.57 8.86
N ALA A 44 -6.70 26.56 8.59
CA ALA A 44 -8.13 26.62 8.82
C ALA A 44 -8.47 25.72 10.02
N SER A 45 -8.87 26.40 11.10
CA SER A 45 -9.75 25.99 12.20
C SER A 45 -9.82 24.51 12.57
N THR A 46 -9.35 24.24 13.79
CA THR A 46 -9.71 23.09 14.62
C THR A 46 -11.22 23.05 14.85
N SER A 47 -11.97 22.50 13.90
CA SER A 47 -13.27 21.90 14.16
C SER A 47 -13.00 20.55 14.80
N ILE A 48 -13.33 20.41 16.07
CA ILE A 48 -13.25 19.15 16.81
C ILE A 48 -14.24 18.19 16.14
N ALA A 49 -13.75 17.35 15.24
CA ALA A 49 -14.51 16.26 14.66
C ALA A 49 -14.86 15.26 15.78
N PRO A 50 -16.13 14.83 15.91
CA PRO A 50 -16.55 13.84 16.90
C PRO A 50 -16.08 12.40 16.61
N ASN A 51 -15.03 12.22 15.80
CA ASN A 51 -14.38 10.93 15.54
C ASN A 51 -13.00 10.91 16.22
N ALA A 52 -13.01 10.81 17.55
CA ALA A 52 -11.83 10.36 18.26
C ALA A 52 -11.55 8.92 17.81
N ILE A 53 -10.43 8.72 17.12
CA ILE A 53 -9.91 7.39 16.81
C ILE A 53 -9.55 6.77 18.16
N ALA A 54 -10.42 5.89 18.67
CA ALA A 54 -10.15 5.19 19.91
C ALA A 54 -8.85 4.38 19.73
N PRO A 55 -7.93 4.41 20.70
CA PRO A 55 -6.73 3.59 20.65
C PRO A 55 -7.11 2.11 20.48
N PRO A 56 -6.29 1.32 19.76
CA PRO A 56 -6.56 -0.10 19.54
C PRO A 56 -6.82 -0.78 20.88
N GLN A 57 -8.00 -1.39 21.02
CA GLN A 57 -8.37 -2.06 22.25
C GLN A 57 -7.38 -3.21 22.49
N THR A 58 -6.51 -3.05 23.48
CA THR A 58 -5.56 -4.04 24.03
C THR A 58 -6.26 -5.20 24.74
N LYS A 59 -7.48 -5.54 24.34
CA LYS A 59 -8.17 -6.71 24.86
C LYS A 59 -7.63 -7.91 24.09
N SER A 60 -6.78 -8.69 24.76
CA SER A 60 -6.29 -9.98 24.28
C SER A 60 -7.40 -10.71 23.54
N GLU A 61 -7.21 -10.90 22.24
CA GLU A 61 -8.18 -11.56 21.37
C GLU A 61 -8.49 -12.94 21.97
N ASN A 62 -9.73 -13.13 22.47
CA ASN A 62 -10.14 -14.39 23.09
C ASN A 62 -10.47 -15.41 22.00
N LEU A 63 -9.44 -15.88 21.32
CA LEU A 63 -9.54 -16.93 20.33
C LEU A 63 -9.59 -18.28 21.03
N SER A 64 -10.46 -19.15 20.52
CA SER A 64 -10.43 -20.58 20.86
C SER A 64 -9.03 -21.14 20.58
N GLU A 65 -8.57 -22.07 21.42
CA GLU A 65 -7.25 -22.69 21.31
C GLU A 65 -7.03 -23.34 19.92
N ASN A 66 -8.09 -23.92 19.35
CA ASN A 66 -8.07 -24.44 17.99
C ASN A 66 -7.70 -23.36 16.95
N ILE A 67 -8.29 -22.17 17.07
CA ILE A 67 -8.05 -21.06 16.14
C ILE A 67 -6.62 -20.54 16.28
N LYS A 68 -6.06 -20.51 17.49
CA LYS A 68 -4.64 -20.15 17.69
C LYS A 68 -3.71 -21.14 17.02
N VAL A 69 -3.99 -22.44 17.14
CA VAL A 69 -3.21 -23.50 16.46
C VAL A 69 -3.30 -23.33 14.94
N ILE A 70 -4.48 -23.06 14.39
CA ILE A 70 -4.63 -22.83 12.95
C ILE A 70 -3.94 -21.53 12.51
N ARG A 71 -4.06 -20.44 13.27
CA ARG A 71 -3.32 -19.18 13.02
C ARG A 71 -1.83 -19.44 12.92
N LYS A 72 -1.28 -20.20 13.87
CA LYS A 72 0.13 -20.59 13.84
C LYS A 72 0.48 -21.36 12.57
N LYS A 73 -0.32 -22.35 12.17
CA LYS A 73 -0.11 -23.11 10.91
C LYS A 73 -0.13 -22.21 9.67
N ILE A 74 -1.03 -21.22 9.64
CA ILE A 74 -1.11 -20.25 8.55
C ILE A 74 0.16 -19.41 8.50
N ILE A 75 0.62 -18.86 9.63
CA ILE A 75 1.85 -18.05 9.69
C ILE A 75 3.07 -18.90 9.31
N ASP A 76 3.14 -20.14 9.79
CA ASP A 76 4.22 -21.09 9.49
C ASP A 76 4.23 -21.50 8.00
N SER A 77 3.16 -21.23 7.22
CA SER A 77 3.11 -21.46 5.76
C SER A 77 3.77 -20.37 4.91
N GLN A 78 4.42 -19.40 5.55
CA GLN A 78 5.11 -18.28 4.91
C GLN A 78 5.96 -18.69 3.70
N ILE A 79 5.90 -17.87 2.64
CA ILE A 79 6.70 -18.03 1.43
C ILE A 79 7.80 -16.96 1.31
N ALA A 80 7.62 -15.81 1.95
CA ALA A 80 8.62 -14.74 2.00
C ALA A 80 8.43 -13.82 3.22
N ASN A 81 9.48 -13.08 3.58
CA ASN A 81 9.42 -11.98 4.54
C ASN A 81 9.89 -10.70 3.84
N ARG A 82 9.05 -9.66 3.83
CA ARG A 82 9.32 -8.39 3.17
C ARG A 82 9.18 -7.27 4.20
N ASN A 83 10.31 -6.79 4.71
CA ASN A 83 10.37 -5.64 5.61
C ASN A 83 9.52 -5.80 6.89
N GLY A 84 9.39 -7.02 7.41
CA GLY A 84 8.60 -7.32 8.61
C GLY A 84 7.19 -7.85 8.31
N ASP A 85 6.72 -7.72 7.07
CA ASP A 85 5.48 -8.34 6.61
C ASP A 85 5.77 -9.78 6.14
N ILE A 86 4.95 -10.73 6.58
CA ILE A 86 5.09 -12.13 6.21
C ILE A 86 4.15 -12.42 5.03
N VAL A 87 4.71 -12.71 3.86
CA VAL A 87 3.91 -13.10 2.69
C VAL A 87 3.58 -14.58 2.78
N LEU A 88 2.28 -14.89 2.74
CA LEU A 88 1.74 -16.24 2.88
C LEU A 88 1.29 -16.82 1.55
N TYR A 89 0.83 -15.96 0.64
CA TYR A 89 0.42 -16.34 -0.70
C TYR A 89 0.57 -15.14 -1.64
N GLU A 90 0.97 -15.38 -2.89
CA GLU A 90 1.10 -14.33 -3.90
C GLU A 90 0.70 -14.89 -5.27
N SER A 91 -0.10 -14.11 -6.01
CA SER A 91 -0.53 -14.38 -7.37
C SER A 91 -0.70 -13.06 -8.13
N GLU A 92 -0.97 -13.13 -9.43
CA GLU A 92 -1.27 -11.93 -10.24
C GLU A 92 -2.59 -11.24 -9.86
N ASN A 93 -3.47 -11.94 -9.13
CA ASN A 93 -4.82 -11.49 -8.83
C ASN A 93 -4.98 -10.96 -7.40
N TYR A 94 -4.30 -11.60 -6.44
CA TYR A 94 -4.29 -11.19 -5.05
C TYR A 94 -3.06 -11.71 -4.30
N GLN A 95 -2.81 -11.14 -3.13
CA GLN A 95 -1.74 -11.51 -2.20
C GLN A 95 -2.30 -11.57 -0.78
N ILE A 96 -1.82 -12.54 0.00
CA ILE A 96 -2.11 -12.68 1.42
C ILE A 96 -0.83 -12.43 2.21
N GLU A 97 -0.90 -11.49 3.14
CA GLU A 97 0.18 -11.11 4.03
C GLU A 97 -0.29 -11.16 5.48
N TYR A 98 0.63 -11.44 6.38
CA TYR A 98 0.45 -11.32 7.81
C TYR A 98 1.36 -10.23 8.35
N ILE A 99 0.79 -9.31 9.11
CA ILE A 99 1.50 -8.23 9.78
C ILE A 99 1.57 -8.55 11.27
N PRO A 100 2.75 -8.93 11.82
CA PRO A 100 2.89 -9.36 13.22
C PRO A 100 2.46 -8.31 14.25
N THR A 101 2.53 -7.03 13.90
CA THR A 101 2.04 -5.94 14.73
C THR A 101 1.30 -4.98 13.81
N PRO A 102 -0.03 -5.12 13.69
CA PRO A 102 -0.96 -5.40 14.79
C PRO A 102 -1.58 -6.81 14.89
N ASP A 103 -0.92 -7.89 14.44
CA ASP A 103 -1.45 -9.27 14.39
C ASP A 103 -2.70 -9.35 13.50
N VAL A 104 -2.53 -8.99 12.22
CA VAL A 104 -3.61 -8.91 11.23
C VAL A 104 -3.19 -9.57 9.94
N PHE A 105 -4.09 -10.31 9.31
CA PHE A 105 -3.94 -10.82 7.95
C PHE A 105 -4.54 -9.81 6.98
N PHE A 106 -3.75 -9.37 6.00
CA PHE A 106 -4.22 -8.55 4.90
C PHE A 106 -4.30 -9.35 3.62
N VAL A 107 -5.42 -9.22 2.91
CA VAL A 107 -5.61 -9.75 1.57
C VAL A 107 -5.71 -8.57 0.63
N ARG A 108 -4.69 -8.38 -0.21
CA ARG A 108 -4.65 -7.33 -1.23
C ARG A 108 -5.13 -7.89 -2.55
N ILE A 109 -6.18 -7.32 -3.11
CA ILE A 109 -6.75 -7.74 -4.40
C ILE A 109 -6.34 -6.73 -5.47
N PHE A 110 -5.80 -7.24 -6.57
CA PHE A 110 -5.20 -6.47 -7.66
C PHE A 110 -6.05 -6.44 -8.94
N ARG A 111 -7.08 -7.30 -9.05
CA ARG A 111 -7.84 -7.51 -10.29
C ARG A 111 -9.34 -7.59 -10.05
N ASP A 112 -10.10 -7.36 -11.12
CA ASP A 112 -11.55 -7.60 -11.19
C ASP A 112 -11.84 -8.99 -11.79
N PRO A 113 -12.94 -9.66 -11.38
CA PRO A 113 -13.94 -9.20 -10.40
C PRO A 113 -13.45 -9.40 -8.96
N ALA A 114 -13.39 -8.33 -8.17
CA ALA A 114 -12.81 -8.41 -6.82
C ALA A 114 -13.54 -9.37 -5.88
N SER A 115 -14.85 -9.55 -6.07
CA SER A 115 -15.65 -10.52 -5.30
C SER A 115 -15.24 -11.97 -5.52
N ASN A 116 -14.74 -12.32 -6.71
CA ASN A 116 -14.25 -13.67 -7.00
C ASN A 116 -12.95 -13.94 -6.25
N TYR A 117 -11.98 -13.03 -6.35
CA TYR A 117 -10.69 -13.18 -5.66
C TYR A 117 -10.81 -13.11 -4.14
N LYS A 118 -11.81 -12.37 -3.63
CA LYS A 118 -12.17 -12.42 -2.20
C LYS A 118 -12.57 -13.84 -1.78
N LYS A 119 -13.44 -14.50 -2.54
CA LYS A 119 -13.88 -15.88 -2.26
C LYS A 119 -12.71 -16.86 -2.35
N GLU A 120 -11.88 -16.76 -3.39
CA GLU A 120 -10.69 -17.61 -3.54
C GLU A 120 -9.73 -17.47 -2.35
N ALA A 121 -9.47 -16.24 -1.91
CA ALA A 121 -8.64 -15.99 -0.74
C ALA A 121 -9.28 -16.52 0.56
N GLN A 122 -10.61 -16.45 0.71
CA GLN A 122 -11.30 -17.09 1.83
C GLN A 122 -11.12 -18.61 1.80
N GLU A 123 -11.32 -19.24 0.64
CA GLU A 123 -11.10 -20.68 0.46
C GLU A 123 -9.66 -21.08 0.78
N TRP A 124 -8.68 -20.22 0.49
CA TRP A 124 -7.30 -20.42 0.90
C TRP A 124 -7.17 -20.56 2.42
N PHE A 125 -7.78 -19.68 3.21
CA PHE A 125 -7.81 -19.81 4.67
C PHE A 125 -8.53 -21.08 5.14
N LEU A 126 -9.67 -21.42 4.52
CA LEU A 126 -10.45 -22.60 4.89
C LEU A 126 -9.70 -23.91 4.68
N LYS A 127 -8.73 -23.97 3.74
CA LYS A 127 -7.86 -25.15 3.52
C LYS A 127 -7.00 -25.51 4.74
N PHE A 128 -6.81 -24.58 5.68
CA PHE A 128 -6.11 -24.84 6.95
C PHE A 128 -7.02 -25.47 8.03
N GLY A 129 -8.27 -25.78 7.69
CA GLY A 129 -9.23 -26.43 8.59
C GLY A 129 -10.12 -25.47 9.38
N LEU A 130 -10.15 -24.19 9.01
CA LEU A 130 -11.10 -23.22 9.55
C LEU A 130 -12.51 -23.49 9.02
N LYS A 131 -13.51 -23.27 9.86
CA LYS A 131 -14.90 -23.10 9.42
C LYS A 131 -15.15 -21.65 9.01
N GLN A 132 -16.18 -21.42 8.18
CA GLN A 132 -16.54 -20.06 7.74
C GLN A 132 -16.77 -19.10 8.90
N GLN A 133 -17.41 -19.56 9.97
CA GLN A 133 -17.67 -18.74 11.17
C GLN A 133 -16.40 -18.44 11.97
N GLU A 134 -15.41 -19.34 11.93
CA GLU A 134 -14.13 -19.15 12.60
C GLU A 134 -13.24 -18.15 11.85
N LEU A 135 -13.40 -18.03 10.53
CA LEU A 135 -12.74 -17.01 9.73
C LEU A 135 -13.13 -15.59 10.18
N CYS A 136 -14.39 -15.39 10.62
CA CYS A 136 -14.84 -14.12 11.19
C CYS A 136 -14.17 -13.77 12.53
N ASN A 137 -13.65 -14.77 13.23
CA ASN A 137 -12.90 -14.58 14.46
C ASN A 137 -11.41 -14.35 14.21
N LEU A 138 -10.93 -14.49 12.97
CA LEU A 138 -9.58 -14.10 12.61
C LEU A 138 -9.56 -12.63 12.16
N PRO A 139 -8.47 -11.90 12.45
CA PRO A 139 -8.29 -10.52 12.05
C PRO A 139 -7.88 -10.46 10.57
N VAL A 140 -8.75 -10.93 9.67
CA VAL A 140 -8.56 -10.88 8.23
C VAL A 140 -9.18 -9.59 7.68
N ARG A 141 -8.45 -8.88 6.83
CA ARG A 141 -8.88 -7.64 6.18
C ARG A 141 -8.59 -7.68 4.69
N PHE A 142 -9.63 -7.45 3.88
CA PHE A 142 -9.54 -7.37 2.44
C PHE A 142 -9.39 -5.92 1.98
N LEU A 143 -8.45 -5.68 1.07
CA LEU A 143 -8.12 -4.37 0.53
C LEU A 143 -8.10 -4.42 -1.00
N LEU A 144 -8.73 -3.43 -1.63
CA LEU A 144 -8.58 -3.17 -3.06
C LEU A 144 -7.43 -2.19 -3.25
N THR A 145 -6.44 -2.55 -4.06
CA THR A 145 -5.18 -1.79 -4.11
C THR A 145 -5.25 -0.52 -4.94
N SER A 146 -6.05 -0.51 -6.01
CA SER A 146 -6.17 0.66 -6.90
C SER A 146 -7.42 1.47 -6.63
N PHE A 147 -7.42 2.72 -7.10
CA PHE A 147 -8.62 3.57 -7.04
C PHE A 147 -9.70 3.07 -7.99
N GLU A 148 -9.28 2.58 -9.15
CA GLU A 148 -10.12 2.06 -10.23
C GLU A 148 -10.92 0.85 -9.76
N LEU A 149 -10.27 -0.10 -9.06
CA LEU A 149 -10.93 -1.27 -8.48
C LEU A 149 -11.96 -0.88 -7.42
N ARG A 150 -11.64 0.12 -6.57
CA ARG A 150 -12.59 0.62 -5.57
C ARG A 150 -13.79 1.27 -6.23
N LYS A 151 -13.58 2.00 -7.32
CA LYS A 151 -14.64 2.64 -8.10
C LYS A 151 -15.53 1.60 -8.80
N SER A 152 -14.97 0.52 -9.34
CA SER A 152 -15.73 -0.56 -9.98
C SER A 152 -16.45 -1.47 -8.98
N ASN A 153 -16.02 -1.49 -7.71
CA ASN A 153 -16.59 -2.33 -6.66
C ASN A 153 -17.09 -1.51 -5.45
N PRO A 154 -18.12 -0.65 -5.60
CA PRO A 154 -18.56 0.26 -4.53
C PRO A 154 -19.18 -0.46 -3.32
N SER A 155 -19.63 -1.70 -3.48
CA SER A 155 -20.20 -2.53 -2.41
C SER A 155 -19.17 -3.44 -1.73
N PHE A 156 -17.89 -3.34 -2.10
CA PHE A 156 -16.85 -4.20 -1.53
C PHE A 156 -16.65 -3.94 -0.04
N THR A 157 -16.67 -5.00 0.76
CA THR A 157 -16.44 -4.94 2.21
C THR A 157 -15.06 -5.49 2.55
N SER A 158 -14.40 -4.88 3.54
CA SER A 158 -13.08 -5.31 4.01
C SER A 158 -13.10 -6.53 4.93
N LEU A 159 -14.27 -6.98 5.36
CA LEU A 159 -14.44 -8.18 6.19
C LEU A 159 -14.66 -9.40 5.31
N PRO A 160 -14.33 -10.63 5.76
CA PRO A 160 -14.73 -11.83 5.05
C PRO A 160 -16.26 -11.89 4.86
N ASP A 161 -16.71 -12.58 3.83
CA ASP A 161 -18.13 -12.75 3.55
C ASP A 161 -18.82 -13.49 4.71
N ASN A 162 -20.07 -13.10 5.00
CA ASN A 162 -20.87 -13.58 6.12
C ASN A 162 -20.29 -13.24 7.51
N CYS A 163 -19.41 -12.24 7.60
CA CYS A 163 -18.95 -11.68 8.86
C CYS A 163 -19.55 -10.29 9.08
N ASP A 164 -20.16 -10.10 10.26
CA ASP A 164 -20.68 -8.81 10.66
C ASP A 164 -19.56 -7.93 11.24
N ALA A 165 -19.68 -6.62 11.04
CA ALA A 165 -18.85 -5.68 11.79
C ALA A 165 -19.15 -5.85 13.29
N PRO A 166 -18.13 -5.82 14.18
CA PRO A 166 -18.36 -5.86 15.62
C PRO A 166 -19.33 -4.72 15.96
N THR A 167 -20.53 -5.07 16.42
CA THR A 167 -21.49 -4.05 16.84
C THR A 167 -20.88 -3.36 18.06
N LEU A 168 -20.53 -2.08 17.91
CA LEU A 168 -20.13 -1.24 19.03
C LEU A 168 -21.35 -1.13 19.95
N LYS A 169 -21.47 -2.04 20.93
CA LYS A 169 -22.43 -1.90 22.01
C LYS A 169 -22.10 -0.56 22.68
N LYS A 170 -22.96 0.43 22.47
CA LYS A 170 -22.91 1.68 23.24
C LYS A 170 -23.01 1.29 24.71
N SER A 171 -21.91 1.44 25.45
CA SER A 171 -21.95 1.32 26.89
C SER A 171 -22.88 2.42 27.38
N LYS A 172 -24.00 2.01 27.98
CA LYS A 172 -24.99 2.92 28.55
C LYS A 172 -24.61 3.24 29.98
#